data_AF-A0A165E5E8-F1
#
_entry.id   AF-A0A165E5E8-F1
#
_cell.length_a   1.000
_cell.length_b   1.000
_cell.length_c   1.000
_cell.angle_alpha   90.00
_cell.angle_beta   90.00
_cell.angle_gamma   90.00
#
_symmetry.space_group_name_H-M   'P 1'
#
loop_
_entity.id
_entity.type
_entity.pdbx_description
1 polymer ?
#
loop_
_entity_poly.entity_id
_entity_poly.type
_entity_poly.pdbx_seq_one_letter_code
_entity_poly.pdbx_strand_id
1 'polypeptide(L)'
;MLRVFAVSAYLAVRAVAVSHTTCKDPSVTWYNDDQGLNPCQQYETIRRYCNSGYEVPVLSVNTTGSLCDTQDKQCCCNSIAFALSMLCLNCQQGVGTGHPPQDNGIDAAVGTYQIYLDHCGVGTNQSLPDPVQLAVCRNGPHLKHALYGLFWGKGDWYVVVHAFTSLS
;
A
#
# COMPACT_ATOMS: atom_id res chain seq x y z
N MET A 1 -14.26 -59.28 -17.39
CA MET A 1 -14.30 -58.29 -16.29
C MET A 1 -13.80 -56.96 -16.84
N LEU A 2 -14.69 -56.03 -17.18
CA LEU A 2 -14.35 -54.73 -17.78
C LEU A 2 -14.37 -53.67 -16.67
N ARG A 3 -13.23 -53.03 -16.37
CA ARG A 3 -13.13 -51.95 -15.38
C ARG A 3 -13.26 -50.61 -16.09
N VAL A 4 -14.35 -49.90 -15.82
CA VAL A 4 -14.57 -48.53 -16.29
C VAL A 4 -13.81 -47.59 -15.34
N PHE A 5 -12.83 -46.85 -15.87
CA PHE A 5 -12.17 -45.77 -15.14
C PHE A 5 -12.94 -44.47 -15.38
N ALA A 6 -13.65 -43.99 -14.35
CA ALA A 6 -14.28 -42.68 -14.38
C ALA A 6 -13.24 -41.59 -14.11
N VAL A 7 -12.93 -40.78 -15.13
CA VAL A 7 -12.08 -39.59 -14.99
C VAL A 7 -12.99 -38.44 -14.56
N SER A 8 -12.97 -38.08 -13.27
CA SER A 8 -13.65 -36.88 -12.79
C SER A 8 -12.85 -35.63 -13.19
N ALA A 9 -13.40 -34.84 -14.11
CA ALA A 9 -12.89 -33.51 -14.43
C ALA A 9 -13.37 -32.51 -13.35
N TYR A 10 -12.48 -32.16 -12.42
CA TYR A 10 -12.73 -31.06 -11.48
C TYR A 10 -12.53 -29.73 -12.20
N LEU A 11 -13.63 -29.01 -12.47
CA LEU A 11 -13.59 -27.61 -12.88
C LEU A 11 -13.17 -26.76 -11.67
N ALA A 12 -11.91 -26.33 -11.64
CA ALA A 12 -11.43 -25.37 -10.66
C ALA A 12 -11.99 -23.98 -11.01
N VAL A 13 -13.01 -23.53 -10.26
CA VAL A 13 -13.43 -22.12 -10.27
C VAL A 13 -12.28 -21.31 -9.67
N ARG A 14 -11.53 -20.59 -10.50
CA ARG A 14 -10.61 -19.56 -10.02
C ARG A 14 -11.46 -18.40 -9.52
N ALA A 15 -11.54 -18.22 -8.20
CA ALA A 15 -11.93 -16.94 -7.65
C ALA A 15 -10.91 -15.91 -8.17
N VAL A 16 -11.36 -14.98 -9.00
CA VAL A 16 -10.55 -13.81 -9.35
C VAL A 16 -10.54 -12.98 -8.10
N ALA A 17 -9.40 -13.01 -7.38
CA ALA A 17 -9.18 -12.03 -6.34
C ALA A 17 -9.20 -10.64 -7.00
N VAL A 18 -9.85 -9.67 -6.35
CA VAL A 18 -10.03 -8.32 -6.87
C VAL A 18 -9.17 -7.40 -6.03
N SER A 19 -8.16 -6.82 -6.66
CA SER A 19 -7.38 -5.74 -6.08
C SER A 19 -8.26 -4.52 -5.77
N HIS A 20 -8.22 -4.02 -4.54
CA HIS A 20 -8.96 -2.84 -4.08
C HIS A 20 -8.15 -1.55 -4.24
N THR A 21 -7.64 -1.31 -5.46
CA THR A 21 -6.79 -0.14 -5.77
C THR A 21 -7.57 1.08 -6.27
N THR A 22 -8.87 0.97 -6.48
CA THR A 22 -9.72 2.08 -6.92
C THR A 22 -10.05 3.01 -5.74
N CYS A 23 -9.67 4.28 -5.85
CA CYS A 23 -10.10 5.28 -4.87
C CYS A 23 -11.61 5.52 -4.94
N LYS A 24 -12.24 5.73 -3.79
CA LYS A 24 -13.68 6.01 -3.71
C LYS A 24 -14.05 7.32 -4.37
N ASP A 25 -13.20 8.34 -4.24
CA ASP A 25 -13.30 9.58 -4.99
C ASP A 25 -12.11 9.69 -5.97
N PRO A 26 -12.31 9.47 -7.28
CA PRO A 26 -11.26 9.53 -8.27
C PRO A 26 -10.80 10.97 -8.60
N SER A 27 -11.53 11.99 -8.14
CA SER A 27 -11.11 13.40 -8.33
C SER A 27 -9.99 13.80 -7.38
N VAL A 28 -9.75 13.01 -6.33
CA VAL A 28 -8.73 13.24 -5.30
C VAL A 28 -7.39 12.68 -5.80
N THR A 29 -6.61 13.55 -6.44
CA THR A 29 -5.36 13.17 -7.15
C THR A 29 -4.09 13.75 -6.53
N TRP A 30 -4.17 14.40 -5.36
CA TRP A 30 -3.05 15.14 -4.76
C TRP A 30 -1.82 14.29 -4.45
N TYR A 31 -1.97 12.98 -4.30
CA TYR A 31 -0.85 12.04 -4.13
C TYR A 31 -0.55 11.19 -5.37
N ASN A 32 -1.27 11.38 -6.48
CA ASN A 32 -0.91 10.65 -7.69
C ASN A 32 0.53 11.00 -8.10
N ASP A 33 1.25 9.98 -8.55
CA ASP A 33 2.56 10.23 -9.15
C ASP A 33 2.39 10.86 -10.55
N ASP A 34 3.50 11.22 -11.18
CA ASP A 34 3.52 11.81 -12.52
C ASP A 34 3.09 10.82 -13.64
N GLN A 35 3.01 9.52 -13.33
CA GLN A 35 2.45 8.48 -14.19
C GLN A 35 0.93 8.33 -14.00
N GLY A 36 0.33 9.06 -13.05
CA GLY A 36 -1.10 8.99 -12.73
C GLY A 36 -1.50 7.84 -11.81
N LEU A 37 -0.53 7.10 -11.24
CA LEU A 37 -0.80 6.04 -10.28
C LEU A 37 -1.26 6.64 -8.96
N ASN A 38 -2.41 6.19 -8.48
CA ASN A 38 -2.92 6.55 -7.16
C ASN A 38 -2.13 5.83 -6.04
N PRO A 39 -2.23 6.26 -4.76
CA PRO A 39 -1.45 5.66 -3.69
C PRO A 39 -1.64 4.14 -3.51
N CYS A 40 -2.85 3.60 -3.73
CA CYS A 40 -3.07 2.17 -3.68
C CYS A 40 -2.35 1.42 -4.81
N GLN A 41 -2.36 1.97 -6.02
CA GLN A 41 -1.64 1.38 -7.16
C GLN A 41 -0.12 1.40 -6.93
N GLN A 42 0.41 2.52 -6.42
CA GLN A 42 1.82 2.61 -6.05
C GLN A 42 2.17 1.58 -4.95
N TYR A 43 1.32 1.44 -3.93
CA TYR A 43 1.49 0.45 -2.86
C TYR A 43 1.50 -0.99 -3.39
N GLU A 44 0.51 -1.33 -4.23
CA GLU A 44 0.42 -2.64 -4.85
C GLU A 44 1.65 -2.96 -5.70
N THR A 45 2.10 -2.02 -6.53
CA THR A 45 3.27 -2.21 -7.39
C THR A 45 4.52 -2.52 -6.58
N ILE A 46 4.77 -1.81 -5.47
CA ILE A 46 5.92 -2.11 -4.61
C ILE A 46 5.80 -3.50 -3.99
N ARG A 47 4.63 -3.84 -3.42
CA ARG A 47 4.40 -5.17 -2.81
C ARG A 47 4.57 -6.29 -3.84
N ARG A 48 4.20 -6.03 -5.11
CA ARG A 48 4.32 -7.00 -6.22
C ARG A 48 5.75 -7.34 -6.62
N TYR A 49 6.75 -6.52 -6.27
CA TYR A 49 8.15 -6.91 -6.50
C TYR A 49 8.57 -8.11 -5.66
N CYS A 50 8.02 -8.27 -4.46
CA CYS A 50 8.33 -9.37 -3.54
C CYS A 50 7.26 -10.48 -3.59
N ASN A 51 6.04 -10.17 -4.02
CA ASN A 51 4.97 -11.13 -4.22
C ASN A 51 4.14 -10.74 -5.44
N SER A 52 4.44 -11.32 -6.60
CA SER A 52 3.76 -10.97 -7.86
C SER A 52 2.23 -11.16 -7.85
N GLY A 53 1.70 -12.00 -6.94
CA GLY A 53 0.28 -12.21 -6.72
C GLY A 53 -0.33 -11.32 -5.64
N TYR A 54 0.40 -10.35 -5.10
CA TYR A 54 -0.13 -9.44 -4.10
C TYR A 54 -1.24 -8.59 -4.70
N GLU A 55 -2.31 -8.48 -3.94
CA GLU A 55 -3.44 -7.60 -4.21
C GLU A 55 -3.74 -6.80 -2.96
N VAL A 56 -3.98 -5.50 -3.14
CA VAL A 56 -4.36 -4.63 -2.03
C VAL A 56 -5.74 -5.05 -1.52
N PRO A 57 -5.87 -5.40 -0.23
CA PRO A 57 -7.17 -5.73 0.34
C PRO A 57 -7.99 -4.45 0.63
N VAL A 58 -9.25 -4.62 1.01
CA VAL A 58 -9.98 -3.54 1.68
C VAL A 58 -9.27 -3.24 3.01
N LEU A 59 -8.74 -2.03 3.13
CA LEU A 59 -8.01 -1.57 4.30
C LEU A 59 -9.01 -1.12 5.37
N SER A 60 -8.78 -1.60 6.59
CA SER A 60 -9.60 -1.27 7.74
C SER A 60 -8.95 -0.18 8.58
N VAL A 61 -9.76 0.78 9.01
CA VAL A 61 -9.38 1.82 9.97
C VAL A 61 -9.08 1.24 11.36
N ASN A 62 -9.69 0.09 11.72
CA ASN A 62 -9.57 -0.50 13.05
C ASN A 62 -8.31 -1.36 13.22
N THR A 63 -7.73 -1.84 12.12
CA THR A 63 -6.45 -2.59 12.13
C THR A 63 -5.29 -1.75 11.59
N THR A 64 -5.54 -0.46 11.31
CA THR A 64 -4.60 0.50 10.71
C THR A 64 -3.78 -0.09 9.57
N GLY A 65 -4.41 -0.16 8.40
CA GLY A 65 -3.75 -0.56 7.15
C GLY A 65 -3.64 -2.08 6.97
N SER A 66 -2.88 -2.51 5.95
CA SER A 66 -2.58 -3.93 5.70
C SER A 66 -1.34 -4.33 6.49
N LEU A 67 -1.26 -5.58 6.96
CA LEU A 67 -0.03 -6.08 7.59
C LEU A 67 1.08 -6.32 6.55
N CYS A 68 2.34 -6.34 7.00
CA CYS A 68 3.46 -6.86 6.24
C CYS A 68 3.53 -8.40 6.37
N ASP A 69 2.60 -9.07 5.70
CA ASP A 69 2.35 -10.52 5.78
C ASP A 69 2.96 -11.34 4.64
N THR A 70 3.71 -10.72 3.72
CA THR A 70 4.34 -11.44 2.60
C THR A 70 5.54 -12.27 3.05
N GLN A 71 5.80 -13.36 2.33
CA GLN A 71 6.95 -14.23 2.61
C GLN A 71 8.29 -13.49 2.43
N ASP A 72 8.43 -12.74 1.33
CA ASP A 72 9.51 -11.77 1.18
C ASP A 72 9.01 -10.42 1.69
N LYS A 73 9.64 -9.97 2.77
CA LYS A 73 9.22 -8.79 3.50
C LYS A 73 9.95 -7.52 3.10
N GLN A 74 10.92 -7.57 2.18
CA GLN A 74 11.69 -6.38 1.80
C GLN A 74 10.79 -5.26 1.26
N CYS A 75 9.71 -5.63 0.55
CA CYS A 75 8.76 -4.69 -0.04
C CYS A 75 7.72 -4.13 0.94
N CYS A 76 7.69 -4.58 2.20
CA CYS A 76 6.76 -4.04 3.20
C CYS A 76 7.39 -3.72 4.56
N CYS A 77 8.56 -4.25 4.92
CA CYS A 77 9.25 -3.89 6.17
C CYS A 77 9.95 -2.52 6.07
N ASN A 78 9.25 -1.49 5.61
CA ASN A 78 9.79 -0.15 5.48
C ASN A 78 8.72 0.93 5.65
N SER A 79 9.13 2.12 6.05
CA SER A 79 8.21 3.22 6.36
C SER A 79 7.50 3.77 5.13
N ILE A 80 8.09 3.61 3.94
CA ILE A 80 7.55 4.07 2.66
C ILE A 80 6.33 3.24 2.27
N ALA A 81 6.43 1.91 2.37
CA ALA A 81 5.33 0.98 2.15
C ALA A 81 4.22 1.19 3.20
N PHE A 82 4.58 1.43 4.46
CA PHE A 82 3.62 1.81 5.49
C PHE A 82 2.85 3.09 5.14
N ALA A 83 3.58 4.17 4.80
CA ALA A 83 2.97 5.44 4.44
C ALA A 83 2.05 5.32 3.20
N LEU A 84 2.48 4.56 2.18
CA LEU A 84 1.65 4.25 1.02
C LEU A 84 0.38 3.46 1.40
N SER A 85 0.47 2.53 2.36
CA SER A 85 -0.72 1.81 2.84
C SER A 85 -1.71 2.74 3.56
N MET A 86 -1.22 3.73 4.31
CA MET A 86 -2.06 4.74 4.97
C MET A 86 -2.68 5.71 3.96
N LEU A 87 -1.94 6.12 2.93
CA LEU A 87 -2.47 6.91 1.82
C LEU A 87 -3.49 6.11 1.00
N CYS A 88 -3.25 4.82 0.80
CA CYS A 88 -4.20 3.93 0.15
C CYS A 88 -5.49 3.79 0.97
N LEU A 89 -5.40 3.71 2.30
CA LEU A 89 -6.58 3.71 3.17
C LEU A 89 -7.41 4.98 2.95
N ASN A 90 -6.78 6.14 2.94
CA ASN A 90 -7.46 7.41 2.67
C ASN A 90 -8.12 7.42 1.28
N CYS A 91 -7.43 6.93 0.25
CA CYS A 91 -7.96 6.74 -1.10
C CYS A 91 -9.21 5.81 -1.13
N GLN A 92 -9.17 4.66 -0.45
CA GLN A 92 -10.31 3.74 -0.38
C GLN A 92 -11.50 4.32 0.40
N GLN A 93 -11.24 5.16 1.40
CA GLN A 93 -12.29 5.80 2.20
C GLN A 93 -12.83 7.10 1.55
N GLY A 94 -12.11 7.64 0.56
CA GLY A 94 -12.45 8.89 -0.13
C GLY A 94 -12.27 10.11 0.76
N VAL A 95 -11.22 10.11 1.59
CA VAL A 95 -10.95 11.12 2.62
C VAL A 95 -9.54 11.69 2.51
N GLY A 96 -9.21 12.71 3.30
CA GLY A 96 -7.89 13.36 3.26
C GLY A 96 -7.70 14.25 2.03
N THR A 97 -8.76 14.87 1.54
CA THR A 97 -8.75 15.67 0.29
C THR A 97 -8.10 17.04 0.45
N GLY A 98 -7.91 17.49 1.69
CA GLY A 98 -7.40 18.83 2.02
C GLY A 98 -8.27 19.98 1.49
N HIS A 99 -9.45 19.68 0.94
CA HIS A 99 -10.39 20.65 0.39
C HIS A 99 -11.55 20.90 1.35
N PRO A 100 -12.08 22.14 1.44
CA PRO A 100 -13.22 22.46 2.27
C PRO A 100 -14.52 21.72 1.86
N PRO A 101 -15.38 21.33 2.82
CA PRO A 101 -15.12 21.38 4.26
C PRO A 101 -14.04 20.37 4.63
N GLN A 102 -13.02 20.81 5.38
CA GLN A 102 -11.76 20.09 5.60
C GLN A 102 -11.98 18.62 5.96
N ASP A 103 -11.65 17.74 5.03
CA ASP A 103 -11.43 16.33 5.33
C ASP A 103 -9.95 16.15 5.70
N ASN A 104 -9.70 16.05 7.01
CA ASN A 104 -8.36 15.84 7.58
C ASN A 104 -7.80 14.44 7.27
N GLY A 105 -8.62 13.56 6.70
CA GLY A 105 -8.35 12.14 6.47
C GLY A 105 -8.11 11.35 7.73
N ILE A 106 -7.54 10.16 7.58
CA ILE A 106 -7.43 9.15 8.63
C ILE A 106 -6.00 9.07 9.12
N ASP A 107 -5.78 9.58 10.33
CA ASP A 107 -4.55 9.45 11.08
C ASP A 107 -4.40 8.07 11.74
N ALA A 108 -3.18 7.73 12.16
CA ALA A 108 -2.92 6.53 12.95
C ALA A 108 -2.28 6.86 14.30
N ALA A 109 -2.70 6.12 15.33
CA ALA A 109 -2.19 6.26 16.68
C ALA A 109 -0.73 5.78 16.79
N VAL A 110 -0.07 6.21 17.87
CA VAL A 110 1.24 5.71 18.29
C VAL A 110 1.22 4.18 18.35
N GLY A 111 2.26 3.54 17.82
CA GLY A 111 2.37 2.07 17.77
C GLY A 111 1.89 1.44 16.47
N THR A 112 1.16 2.17 15.62
CA THR A 112 0.59 1.59 14.40
C THR A 112 1.64 1.05 13.44
N TYR A 113 2.73 1.77 13.20
CA TYR A 113 3.80 1.29 12.33
C TYR A 113 4.41 -0.01 12.85
N GLN A 114 4.54 -0.16 14.17
CA GLN A 114 5.05 -1.38 14.79
C GLN A 114 4.07 -2.56 14.61
N ILE A 115 2.76 -2.30 14.61
CA ILE A 115 1.73 -3.30 14.27
C ILE A 115 1.83 -3.67 12.78
N TYR A 116 1.94 -2.67 11.91
CA TYR A 116 2.11 -2.86 10.46
C TYR A 116 3.32 -3.73 10.12
N LEU A 117 4.44 -3.47 10.79
CA LEU A 117 5.72 -4.17 10.65
C LEU A 117 5.69 -5.63 11.09
N ASP A 118 4.56 -6.23 11.46
CA ASP A 118 4.47 -7.59 11.99
C ASP A 118 5.63 -8.55 11.60
N HIS A 119 6.41 -8.97 12.60
CA HIS A 119 7.60 -9.82 12.44
C HIS A 119 8.70 -9.28 11.47
N CYS A 120 8.84 -7.95 11.29
CA CYS A 120 9.91 -7.28 10.52
C CYS A 120 11.08 -6.79 11.37
N GLY A 121 11.01 -6.92 12.70
CA GLY A 121 11.90 -6.19 13.58
C GLY A 121 11.63 -4.69 13.51
N VAL A 122 12.69 -3.87 13.35
CA VAL A 122 12.57 -2.40 13.35
C VAL A 122 12.20 -1.78 12.01
N GLY A 123 12.23 -2.57 10.92
CA GLY A 123 12.00 -2.09 9.56
C GLY A 123 13.11 -1.17 9.02
N THR A 124 12.97 -0.77 7.75
CA THR A 124 13.81 0.22 7.08
C THR A 124 13.08 1.56 7.07
N ASN A 125 13.58 2.55 7.81
CA ASN A 125 12.90 3.83 7.99
C ASN A 125 13.48 4.88 7.04
N GLN A 126 12.60 5.69 6.44
CA GLN A 126 12.93 6.81 5.54
C GLN A 126 13.69 6.40 4.26
N SER A 127 13.71 5.11 3.95
CA SER A 127 14.30 4.57 2.73
C SER A 127 13.65 3.23 2.36
N LEU A 128 13.91 2.78 1.13
CA LEU A 128 13.62 1.41 0.71
C LEU A 128 14.90 0.57 0.84
N PRO A 129 14.79 -0.74 1.09
CA PRO A 129 15.91 -1.65 0.92
C PRO A 129 16.47 -1.59 -0.52
N ASP A 130 17.79 -1.71 -0.70
CA ASP A 130 18.46 -1.52 -2.01
C ASP A 130 17.81 -2.28 -3.18
N PRO A 131 17.42 -3.56 -3.06
CA PRO A 131 16.78 -4.27 -4.16
C PRO A 131 15.43 -3.66 -4.56
N VAL A 132 14.66 -3.19 -3.57
CA VAL A 132 13.36 -2.56 -3.76
C VAL A 132 13.54 -1.15 -4.33
N GLN A 133 14.51 -0.39 -3.82
CA GLN A 133 14.86 0.93 -4.35
C GLN A 133 15.24 0.85 -5.82
N LEU A 134 16.07 -0.14 -6.19
CA LEU A 134 16.48 -0.35 -7.57
C LEU A 134 15.29 -0.73 -8.47
N ALA A 135 14.39 -1.58 -7.99
CA ALA A 135 13.18 -1.95 -8.72
C ALA A 135 12.28 -0.74 -8.98
N VAL A 136 12.06 0.09 -7.94
CA VAL A 136 11.30 1.34 -8.02
C VAL A 136 11.93 2.29 -9.03
N CYS A 137 13.24 2.51 -8.98
CA CYS A 137 13.95 3.41 -9.90
C CYS A 137 13.93 2.94 -11.36
N ARG A 138 13.87 1.62 -11.63
CA ARG A 138 13.90 1.11 -13.02
C ARG A 138 12.52 1.10 -13.67
N ASN A 139 11.51 0.57 -12.99
CA ASN A 139 10.22 0.26 -13.58
C ASN A 139 9.05 0.49 -12.61
N GLY A 140 9.24 1.26 -11.55
CA GLY A 140 8.25 1.41 -10.49
C GLY A 140 7.54 2.75 -10.47
N PRO A 141 6.70 2.92 -9.44
CA PRO A 141 5.99 4.18 -9.24
C PRO A 141 6.99 5.30 -8.96
N HIS A 142 6.68 6.50 -9.43
CA HIS A 142 7.50 7.67 -9.18
C HIS A 142 7.15 8.27 -7.82
N LEU A 143 7.68 7.65 -6.76
CA LEU A 143 7.40 8.05 -5.38
C LEU A 143 7.82 9.50 -5.12
N LYS A 144 6.89 10.34 -4.64
CA LYS A 144 7.19 11.72 -4.26
C LYS A 144 8.25 11.74 -3.16
N HIS A 145 9.23 12.63 -3.28
CA HIS A 145 10.35 12.73 -2.33
C HIS A 145 9.89 12.93 -0.87
N ALA A 146 8.79 13.65 -0.66
CA ALA A 146 8.19 13.85 0.66
C ALA A 146 7.94 12.52 1.40
N LEU A 147 7.64 11.43 0.69
CA LEU A 147 7.41 10.12 1.30
C LEU A 147 8.64 9.55 2.03
N TYR A 148 9.85 9.90 1.57
CA TYR A 148 11.10 9.50 2.22
C TYR A 148 11.34 10.30 3.52
N GLY A 149 10.78 11.50 3.64
CA GLY A 149 10.86 12.32 4.85
C GLY A 149 9.75 12.02 5.87
N LEU A 150 8.63 11.43 5.44
CA LEU A 150 7.46 11.19 6.28
C LEU A 150 7.62 9.94 7.16
N PHE A 151 8.13 10.17 8.36
CA PHE A 151 8.28 9.14 9.38
C PHE A 151 8.11 9.75 10.77
N TRP A 152 7.13 9.26 11.53
CA TRP A 152 6.94 9.63 12.92
C TRP A 152 7.52 8.55 13.82
N GLY A 153 8.50 8.94 14.65
CA GLY A 153 9.35 8.00 15.37
C GLY A 153 8.64 7.13 16.42
N LYS A 154 7.39 7.44 16.77
CA LYS A 154 6.58 6.60 17.66
C LYS A 154 5.64 5.66 16.88
N GLY A 155 5.76 5.61 15.56
CA GLY A 155 4.95 4.76 14.68
C GLY A 155 3.52 5.25 14.48
N ASP A 156 3.23 6.46 14.91
CA ASP A 156 2.10 7.27 14.50
C ASP A 156 2.18 7.64 13.01
N TRP A 157 1.07 8.12 12.46
CA TRP A 157 1.00 8.62 11.10
C TRP A 157 -0.03 9.74 11.01
N TYR A 158 0.25 10.77 10.21
CA TYR A 158 -0.70 11.87 9.97
C TYR A 158 -0.86 12.19 8.48
N VAL A 159 -2.07 12.55 8.05
CA VAL A 159 -2.29 12.97 6.66
C VAL A 159 -1.74 14.37 6.50
N VAL A 160 -0.66 14.51 5.74
CA VAL A 160 -0.06 15.83 5.49
C VAL A 160 -0.27 16.23 4.03
N VAL A 161 -1.49 16.62 3.65
CA VAL A 161 -1.83 16.98 2.26
C VAL A 161 -0.89 18.06 1.70
N HIS A 162 -0.55 19.08 2.51
CA HIS A 162 0.37 20.15 2.11
C HIS A 162 1.82 19.71 1.87
N ALA A 163 2.25 18.57 2.44
CA ALA A 163 3.58 18.02 2.17
C ALA A 163 3.72 17.49 0.74
N PHE A 164 2.60 17.30 0.03
CA PHE A 164 2.57 16.71 -1.31
C PHE A 164 2.18 17.69 -2.41
N THR A 165 1.64 18.87 -2.06
CA THR A 165 1.19 19.91 -3.01
C THR A 165 2.18 21.07 -3.17
N SER A 166 3.26 21.12 -2.40
CA SER A 166 4.25 22.23 -2.42
C SER A 166 5.46 22.00 -3.33
N LEU A 167 5.50 20.88 -4.08
CA LEU A 167 6.62 20.51 -4.95
C LEU A 167 6.19 20.15 -6.39
N SER A 168 5.12 20.78 -6.89
CA SER A 168 4.74 20.74 -8.31
C SER A 168 5.10 22.04 -9.01
#